data_AF-A0A2S2QIE4-F1
#
_entry.id   AF-A0A2S2QIE4-F1
#
_cell.length_a   1.000
_cell.length_b   1.000
_cell.length_c   1.000
_cell.angle_alpha   90.00
_cell.angle_beta   90.00
_cell.angle_gamma   90.00
#
_symmetry.space_group_name_H-M   'P 1'
#
loop_
_entity.id
_entity.type
_entity.pdbx_description
1 polymer ?
#
loop_
_entity_poly.entity_id
_entity_poly.type
_entity_poly.pdbx_seq_one_letter_code
_entity_poly.pdbx_strand_id
1 'polypeptide(L)'
;MEQLDTLFSLKQSYEADFEKNNETLFRVEEAINQSLKEATNLFHGVLSRREKAEATRNALAVMTRYKFLFQLPINIDRNIKNEDVDVIINDYARALNLFGKTEVSVFKKILEEVEVKIINIRMNLKSKLHQMPTTLKQQKKIIRNLVALNDNGDPGWEAIIHMKQYIIDRIKASYQQFITEEQENETPNKNNRHPHNKHKRNISLSQQIESQNTEPKKVLCIDEIATVISDYFPDLWKLGQNYFVGDLAIKPDCSHEFDFKEMILDIIVTVSDIYRTIMLPTTTTNTYSPVPIIWLPHCLKQIRSVFSVLMALDLPNEALNKISSVIFDLRLHCLNILFKQASEQIIQLKTTETWKLDFHSKQGTISQLPNDFYKIIMEAMNLAKEYVIRNERRETALVDNDTAKNELQLLVHKCFWNFSQVLEQVGLNADTNCSSTTIMSLGGSSVTGFKLQNELVWEQKLLVTISNSHYTRNVML
;
A
#
# COMPACT_ATOMS: atom_id res chain seq x y z
N MET A 1 19.41 56.86 130.65
CA MET A 1 19.91 56.99 129.26
C MET A 1 20.15 55.63 128.60
N GLU A 2 20.63 54.62 129.32
CA GLU A 2 21.00 53.31 128.74
C GLU A 2 19.84 52.45 128.16
N GLN A 3 18.60 52.57 128.67
CA GLN A 3 17.46 51.78 128.17
C GLN A 3 16.93 52.23 126.79
N LEU A 4 17.08 53.53 126.48
CA LEU A 4 16.69 54.08 125.19
C LEU A 4 17.69 53.67 124.10
N ASP A 5 18.98 53.64 124.44
CA ASP A 5 20.05 53.15 123.57
C ASP A 5 19.89 51.65 123.26
N THR A 6 19.50 50.83 124.23
CA THR A 6 19.22 49.40 123.97
C THR A 6 18.04 49.19 123.03
N LEU A 7 16.95 49.96 123.17
CA LEU A 7 15.80 49.90 122.27
C LEU A 7 16.13 50.42 120.87
N PHE A 8 16.97 51.45 120.79
CA PHE A 8 17.46 51.96 119.51
C PHE A 8 18.36 50.94 118.81
N SER A 9 19.24 50.26 119.55
CA SER A 9 20.07 49.18 118.99
C SER A 9 19.24 47.97 118.55
N LEU A 10 18.18 47.63 119.30
CA LEU A 10 17.30 46.51 118.96
C LEU A 10 16.49 46.83 117.70
N LYS A 11 15.95 48.06 117.61
CA LYS A 11 15.26 48.55 116.41
C LYS A 11 16.20 48.56 115.20
N GLN A 12 17.43 49.03 115.37
CA GLN A 12 18.44 49.02 114.30
C GLN A 12 18.81 47.58 113.88
N SER A 13 18.89 46.64 114.82
CA SER A 13 19.09 45.21 114.51
C SER A 13 17.90 44.59 113.79
N TYR A 14 16.67 44.97 114.16
CA TYR A 14 15.45 44.46 113.54
C TYR A 14 15.24 45.04 112.13
N GLU A 15 15.50 46.33 111.94
CA GLU A 15 15.48 46.96 110.61
C GLU A 15 16.56 46.36 109.71
N ALA A 16 17.76 46.11 110.25
CA ALA A 16 18.82 45.42 109.53
C ALA A 16 18.44 43.97 109.17
N ASP A 17 17.83 43.21 110.09
CA ASP A 17 17.39 41.84 109.85
C ASP A 17 16.18 41.77 108.90
N PHE A 18 15.27 42.75 108.93
CA PHE A 18 14.14 42.85 108.02
C PHE A 18 14.59 43.17 106.58
N GLU A 19 15.54 44.09 106.41
CA GLU A 19 16.17 44.36 105.13
C GLU A 19 16.90 43.12 104.58
N LYS A 20 17.65 42.43 105.45
CA LYS A 20 18.38 41.21 105.08
C LYS A 20 17.44 40.07 104.69
N ASN A 21 16.33 39.89 105.41
CA ASN A 21 15.34 38.86 105.11
C ASN A 21 14.60 39.14 103.79
N ASN A 22 14.20 40.39 103.54
CA ASN A 22 13.61 40.79 102.26
C ASN A 22 14.60 40.61 101.10
N GLU A 23 15.88 40.89 101.31
CA GLU A 23 16.91 40.64 100.30
C GLU A 23 17.05 39.15 100.01
N THR A 24 17.00 38.27 101.02
CA THR A 24 16.97 36.81 100.80
C THR A 24 15.69 36.33 100.11
N LEU A 25 14.51 36.89 100.44
CA LEU A 25 13.25 36.53 99.77
C LEU A 25 13.28 36.93 98.29
N PHE A 26 13.78 38.14 97.98
CA PHE A 26 13.96 38.59 96.60
C PHE A 26 14.95 37.72 95.85
N ARG A 27 16.07 37.33 96.47
CA ARG A 27 17.04 36.39 95.87
C ARG A 27 16.44 35.00 95.62
N VAL A 28 15.57 34.51 96.50
CA VAL A 28 14.88 33.21 96.33
C VAL A 28 13.84 33.31 95.21
N GLU A 29 13.07 34.39 95.16
CA GLU A 29 12.11 34.64 94.08
C GLU A 29 12.81 34.82 92.72
N GLU A 30 13.96 35.50 92.70
CA GLU A 30 14.80 35.64 91.53
C GLU A 30 15.40 34.28 91.11
N ALA A 31 15.85 33.45 92.05
CA ALA A 31 16.33 32.09 91.80
C ALA A 31 15.22 31.17 91.28
N ILE A 32 13.99 31.27 91.81
CA ILE A 32 12.83 30.53 91.30
C ILE A 32 12.49 30.99 89.89
N ASN A 33 12.47 32.30 89.63
CA ASN A 33 12.20 32.84 88.29
C ASN A 33 13.30 32.48 87.29
N GLN A 34 14.57 32.46 87.72
CA GLN A 34 15.68 31.96 86.90
C GLN A 34 15.52 30.47 86.62
N SER A 35 15.23 29.65 87.62
CA SER A 35 14.99 28.22 87.46
C SER A 35 13.79 27.92 86.55
N LEU A 36 12.71 28.71 86.64
CA LEU A 36 11.53 28.58 85.79
C LEU A 36 11.85 28.99 84.35
N LYS A 37 12.60 30.08 84.13
CA LYS A 37 13.09 30.47 82.79
C LYS A 37 14.01 29.41 82.19
N GLU A 38 14.91 28.85 82.99
CA GLU A 38 15.85 27.82 82.57
C GLU A 38 15.12 26.51 82.23
N ALA A 39 14.16 26.09 83.05
CA ALA A 39 13.29 24.96 82.78
C ALA A 39 12.45 25.17 81.51
N THR A 40 11.86 26.36 81.33
CA THR A 40 11.06 26.68 80.13
C THR A 40 11.91 26.63 78.86
N ASN A 41 13.15 27.15 78.92
CA ASN A 41 14.12 27.04 77.82
C ASN A 41 14.49 25.58 77.51
N LEU A 42 14.70 24.78 78.55
CA LEU A 42 15.06 23.37 78.42
C LEU A 42 13.90 22.56 77.80
N PHE A 43 12.67 22.78 78.27
CA PHE A 43 11.46 22.16 77.72
C PHE A 43 11.15 22.62 76.30
N HIS A 44 11.35 23.89 75.96
CA HIS A 44 11.16 24.38 74.59
C HIS A 44 12.06 23.61 73.60
N GLY A 45 13.32 23.40 73.95
CA GLY A 45 14.26 22.60 73.15
C GLY A 45 13.81 21.15 72.97
N VAL A 46 13.31 20.51 74.04
CA VAL A 46 12.83 19.12 74.00
C VAL A 46 11.52 18.99 73.21
N LEU A 47 10.57 19.91 73.42
CA LEU A 47 9.28 19.96 72.71
C LEU A 47 9.48 20.18 71.21
N SER A 48 10.34 21.12 70.82
CA SER A 48 10.66 21.37 69.40
C SER A 48 11.33 20.16 68.74
N ARG A 49 12.24 19.48 69.46
CA ARG A 49 12.87 18.24 68.95
C ARG A 49 11.85 17.10 68.83
N ARG A 50 10.95 16.96 69.79
CA ARG A 50 9.85 15.98 69.73
C ARG A 50 8.92 16.26 68.56
N GLU A 51 8.52 17.51 68.36
CA GLU A 51 7.65 17.92 67.26
C GLU A 51 8.33 17.68 65.91
N LYS A 52 9.62 17.96 65.76
CA LYS A 52 10.40 17.61 64.56
C LYS A 52 10.48 16.10 64.33
N ALA A 53 10.73 15.33 65.38
CA ALA A 53 10.76 13.86 65.30
C ALA A 53 9.38 13.29 64.92
N GLU A 54 8.30 13.87 65.43
CA GLU A 54 6.94 13.44 65.14
C GLU A 54 6.49 13.87 63.74
N ALA A 55 6.87 15.07 63.29
CA ALA A 55 6.65 15.54 61.92
C ALA A 55 7.38 14.66 60.90
N THR A 56 8.65 14.32 61.16
CA THR A 56 9.42 13.40 60.31
C THR A 56 8.83 11.99 60.31
N ARG A 57 8.38 11.49 61.47
CA ARG A 57 7.65 10.21 61.57
C ARG A 57 6.36 10.22 60.77
N ASN A 58 5.57 11.29 60.86
CA ASN A 58 4.32 11.44 60.11
C ASN A 58 4.58 11.53 58.60
N ALA A 59 5.60 12.30 58.18
CA ALA A 59 6.01 12.36 56.77
C ALA A 59 6.41 10.98 56.23
N LEU A 60 7.23 10.23 56.98
CA LEU A 60 7.61 8.86 56.63
C LEU A 60 6.40 7.91 56.57
N ALA A 61 5.45 8.02 57.50
CA ALA A 61 4.23 7.22 57.50
C ALA A 61 3.36 7.51 56.25
N VAL A 62 3.23 8.78 55.85
CA VAL A 62 2.52 9.18 54.63
C VAL A 62 3.24 8.68 53.39
N MET A 63 4.57 8.84 53.31
CA MET A 63 5.37 8.36 52.18
C MET A 63 5.33 6.85 52.01
N THR A 64 5.33 6.09 53.11
CA THR A 64 5.25 4.62 53.07
C THR A 64 3.84 4.14 52.70
N ARG A 65 2.80 4.77 53.26
CA ARG A 65 1.39 4.44 52.95
C ARG A 65 1.02 4.76 51.50
N TYR A 66 1.50 5.88 50.95
CA TYR A 66 1.22 6.32 49.59
C TYR A 66 2.41 6.14 48.65
N LYS A 67 3.31 5.20 48.97
CA LYS A 67 4.51 4.90 48.18
C LYS A 67 4.19 4.70 46.69
N PHE A 68 3.07 4.06 46.37
CA PHE A 68 2.57 3.87 45.01
C PHE A 68 2.39 5.20 44.26
N LEU A 69 1.75 6.20 44.87
CA LEU A 69 1.47 7.49 44.22
C LEU A 69 2.76 8.27 43.94
N PHE A 70 3.69 8.29 44.90
CA PHE A 70 5.00 8.94 44.72
C PHE A 70 5.90 8.22 43.72
N GLN A 71 5.75 6.90 43.57
CA GLN A 71 6.50 6.10 42.60
C GLN A 71 5.83 6.06 41.23
N LEU A 72 4.57 6.50 41.11
CA LEU A 72 3.80 6.45 39.87
C LEU A 72 4.51 7.16 38.71
N PRO A 73 5.03 8.40 38.84
CA PRO A 73 5.70 9.09 37.74
C PRO A 73 6.97 8.36 37.27
N ILE A 74 7.70 7.73 38.19
CA ILE A 74 8.93 6.98 37.90
C ILE A 74 8.61 5.64 37.24
N ASN A 75 7.55 4.96 37.71
CA ASN A 75 7.09 3.70 37.14
C ASN A 75 6.54 3.94 35.72
N ILE A 76 5.85 5.04 35.48
CA ILE A 76 5.42 5.44 34.14
C ILE A 76 6.65 5.64 33.23
N ASP A 77 7.67 6.37 33.66
CA ASP A 77 8.89 6.56 32.85
C ASP A 77 9.62 5.25 32.55
N ARG A 78 9.62 4.32 33.51
CA ARG A 78 10.22 2.99 33.33
C ARG A 78 9.41 2.13 32.36
N ASN A 79 8.08 2.17 32.46
CA ASN A 79 7.18 1.43 31.60
C ASN A 79 7.13 2.00 30.18
N ILE A 80 7.34 3.31 30.00
CA ILE A 80 7.55 3.94 28.69
C ILE A 80 8.76 3.31 27.97
N LYS A 81 9.86 3.08 28.70
CA LYS A 81 11.07 2.45 28.13
C LYS A 81 10.87 0.97 27.79
N ASN A 82 9.97 0.29 28.48
CA ASN A 82 9.67 -1.13 28.27
C ASN A 82 8.55 -1.38 27.26
N GLU A 83 7.93 -0.34 26.69
CA GLU A 83 6.77 -0.39 25.78
C GLU A 83 5.50 -1.05 26.37
N ASP A 84 5.46 -1.28 27.68
CA ASP A 84 4.33 -1.90 28.40
C ASP A 84 3.27 -0.87 28.78
N VAL A 85 2.53 -0.40 27.78
CA VAL A 85 1.50 0.64 27.91
C VAL A 85 0.28 0.16 28.72
N ASP A 86 -0.01 -1.14 28.71
CA ASP A 86 -1.16 -1.73 29.40
C ASP A 86 -1.04 -1.59 30.93
N VAL A 87 0.18 -1.72 31.46
CA VAL A 87 0.47 -1.54 32.89
C VAL A 87 0.29 -0.07 33.28
N ILE A 88 0.72 0.86 32.43
CA ILE A 88 0.57 2.30 32.65
C ILE A 88 -0.91 2.67 32.76
N ILE A 89 -1.75 2.14 31.87
CA ILE A 89 -3.19 2.38 31.86
C ILE A 89 -3.84 1.90 33.15
N ASN A 90 -3.50 0.69 33.61
CA ASN A 90 -4.05 0.14 34.85
C ASN A 90 -3.58 0.93 36.09
N ASP A 91 -2.30 1.25 36.17
CA ASP A 91 -1.73 2.04 37.27
C ASP A 91 -2.34 3.45 37.32
N TYR A 92 -2.57 4.07 36.16
CA TYR A 92 -3.24 5.36 36.05
C TYR A 92 -4.71 5.30 36.45
N ALA A 93 -5.46 4.32 35.95
CA ALA A 93 -6.86 4.12 36.31
C ALA A 93 -7.02 3.85 37.82
N ARG A 94 -6.09 3.08 38.41
CA ARG A 94 -6.02 2.84 39.85
C ARG A 94 -5.72 4.13 40.62
N ALA A 95 -4.80 4.96 40.14
CA ALA A 95 -4.47 6.24 40.76
C ALA A 95 -5.66 7.20 40.73
N LEU A 96 -6.37 7.31 39.61
CA LEU A 96 -7.57 8.14 39.48
C LEU A 96 -8.71 7.65 40.38
N ASN A 97 -8.97 6.35 40.43
CA ASN A 97 -10.04 5.80 41.28
C ASN A 97 -9.78 6.00 42.78
N LEU A 98 -8.51 5.91 43.20
CA LEU A 98 -8.13 6.04 44.61
C LEU A 98 -7.96 7.51 45.04
N PHE A 99 -7.49 8.39 44.15
CA PHE A 99 -7.04 9.74 44.51
C PHE A 99 -7.70 10.88 43.71
N GLY A 100 -8.60 10.59 42.78
CA GLY A 100 -9.21 11.59 41.90
C GLY A 100 -10.06 12.67 42.60
N LYS A 101 -10.46 12.48 43.86
CA LYS A 101 -11.22 13.46 44.67
C LYS A 101 -10.42 14.06 45.83
N THR A 102 -9.10 13.91 45.84
CA THR A 102 -8.31 14.31 47.01
C THR A 102 -8.07 15.82 47.07
N GLU A 103 -8.30 16.44 48.23
CA GLU A 103 -8.10 17.88 48.43
C GLU A 103 -6.64 18.27 48.78
N VAL A 104 -5.76 17.29 48.98
CA VAL A 104 -4.37 17.50 49.38
C VAL A 104 -3.53 18.03 48.20
N SER A 105 -2.95 19.22 48.36
CA SER A 105 -2.17 19.94 47.34
C SER A 105 -0.96 19.18 46.80
N VAL A 106 -0.28 18.40 47.65
CA VAL A 106 0.88 17.58 47.25
C VAL A 106 0.46 16.47 46.28
N PHE A 107 -0.69 15.84 46.51
CA PHE A 107 -1.19 14.79 45.62
C PHE A 107 -1.70 15.37 44.31
N LYS A 108 -2.28 16.57 44.31
CA LYS A 108 -2.65 17.29 43.08
C LYS A 108 -1.45 17.54 42.18
N LYS A 109 -0.34 18.04 42.72
CA LYS A 109 0.90 18.25 41.94
C LYS A 109 1.44 16.98 41.29
N ILE A 110 1.38 15.85 42.01
CA ILE A 110 1.84 14.56 41.47
C ILE A 110 0.88 14.09 40.37
N LEU A 111 -0.43 14.25 40.56
CA LEU A 111 -1.43 13.91 39.54
C LEU A 111 -1.26 14.80 38.28
N GLU A 112 -0.99 16.10 38.43
CA GLU A 112 -0.67 17.00 37.32
C GLU A 112 0.58 16.55 36.54
N GLU A 113 1.66 16.16 37.24
CA GLU A 113 2.88 15.64 36.58
C GLU A 113 2.58 14.32 35.84
N VAL A 114 1.76 13.45 36.43
CA VAL A 114 1.30 12.20 35.81
C VAL A 114 0.43 12.47 34.59
N GLU A 115 -0.47 13.45 34.64
CA GLU A 115 -1.31 13.85 33.51
C GLU A 115 -0.47 14.37 32.34
N VAL A 116 0.55 15.21 32.60
CA VAL A 116 1.48 15.67 31.55
C VAL A 116 2.21 14.49 30.90
N LYS A 117 2.68 13.51 31.70
CA LYS A 117 3.32 12.30 31.18
C LYS A 117 2.36 11.45 30.34
N ILE A 118 1.09 11.38 30.74
CA ILE A 118 0.05 10.65 30.00
C ILE A 118 -0.32 11.35 28.70
N ILE A 119 -0.33 12.68 28.66
CA ILE A 119 -0.47 13.43 27.39
C ILE A 119 0.70 13.11 26.45
N ASN A 120 1.93 13.06 26.96
CA ASN A 120 3.08 12.66 26.16
C ASN A 120 2.98 11.21 25.64
N ILE A 121 2.46 10.28 26.46
CA ILE A 121 2.17 8.91 26.03
C ILE A 121 1.10 8.89 24.93
N ARG A 122 0.02 9.66 25.07
CA ARG A 122 -1.01 9.81 24.04
C ARG A 122 -0.43 10.31 22.73
N MET A 123 0.44 11.32 22.77
CA MET A 123 1.13 11.83 21.58
C MET A 123 2.06 10.80 20.94
N ASN A 124 2.81 10.03 21.75
CA ASN A 124 3.68 8.97 21.25
C ASN A 124 2.88 7.83 20.62
N LEU A 125 1.79 7.39 21.27
CA LEU A 125 0.88 6.38 20.71
C LEU A 125 0.21 6.86 19.43
N LYS A 126 -0.19 8.13 19.34
CA LYS A 126 -0.65 8.73 18.09
C LYS A 126 0.44 8.68 17.02
N SER A 127 1.66 9.14 17.31
CA SER A 127 2.77 9.07 16.36
C SER A 127 3.02 7.63 15.87
N LYS A 128 2.98 6.64 16.77
CA LYS A 128 3.10 5.21 16.40
C LYS A 128 1.92 4.69 15.59
N LEU A 129 0.70 5.21 15.81
CA LEU A 129 -0.48 4.90 14.99
C LEU A 129 -0.34 5.45 13.55
N HIS A 130 0.32 6.61 13.41
CA HIS A 130 0.58 7.24 12.12
C HIS A 130 1.76 6.60 11.37
N GLN A 131 2.66 5.90 12.06
CA GLN A 131 3.75 5.15 11.44
C GLN A 131 3.22 3.83 10.85
N MET A 132 2.83 3.88 9.59
CA MET A 132 2.56 2.69 8.76
C MET A 132 3.86 2.18 8.11
N PRO A 133 4.04 0.86 7.88
CA PRO A 133 3.08 -0.23 8.05
C PRO A 133 3.15 -0.87 9.44
N THR A 134 2.01 -0.99 10.12
CA THR A 134 1.86 -1.70 11.39
C THR A 134 0.86 -2.83 11.26
N THR A 135 1.11 -3.95 11.95
CA THR A 135 0.22 -5.12 11.88
C THR A 135 -1.15 -4.80 12.48
N LEU A 136 -2.24 -5.35 11.94
CA LEU A 136 -3.60 -5.19 12.48
C LEU A 136 -3.69 -5.44 13.99
N LYS A 137 -2.93 -6.41 14.52
CA LYS A 137 -2.87 -6.70 15.98
C LYS A 137 -2.26 -5.55 16.78
N GLN A 138 -1.20 -4.92 16.27
CA GLN A 138 -0.54 -3.79 16.90
C GLN A 138 -1.41 -2.55 16.84
N GLN A 139 -2.07 -2.29 15.70
CA GLN A 139 -3.04 -1.21 15.56
C GLN A 139 -4.21 -1.36 16.53
N LYS A 140 -4.81 -2.56 16.62
CA LYS A 140 -5.86 -2.85 17.61
C LYS A 140 -5.38 -2.62 19.05
N LYS A 141 -4.13 -3.00 19.38
CA LYS A 141 -3.55 -2.77 20.71
C LYS A 141 -3.40 -1.28 20.99
N ILE A 142 -2.84 -0.52 20.03
CA ILE A 142 -2.66 0.94 20.16
C ILE A 142 -4.01 1.65 20.31
N ILE A 143 -5.01 1.28 19.51
CA ILE A 143 -6.36 1.87 19.58
C ILE A 143 -6.99 1.59 20.94
N ARG A 144 -6.99 0.34 21.43
CA ARG A 144 -7.51 0.03 22.78
C ARG A 144 -6.79 0.82 23.88
N ASN A 145 -5.48 0.99 23.74
CA ASN A 145 -4.68 1.73 24.71
C ASN A 145 -4.99 3.22 24.69
N LEU A 146 -5.21 3.81 23.51
CA LEU A 146 -5.65 5.20 23.36
C LEU A 146 -7.07 5.43 23.92
N VAL A 147 -7.98 4.49 23.69
CA VAL A 147 -9.35 4.53 24.24
C VAL A 147 -9.33 4.47 25.76
N ALA A 148 -8.53 3.56 26.34
CA ALA A 148 -8.41 3.44 27.79
C ALA A 148 -7.73 4.65 28.46
N LEU A 149 -6.97 5.45 27.71
CA LEU A 149 -6.37 6.70 28.17
C LEU A 149 -7.32 7.91 28.05
N ASN A 150 -8.59 7.69 27.68
CA ASN A 150 -9.61 8.74 27.46
C ASN A 150 -9.08 9.87 26.57
N ASP A 151 -8.66 9.53 25.36
CA ASP A 151 -8.30 10.54 24.38
C ASP A 151 -9.56 11.29 23.89
N ASN A 152 -9.45 12.60 23.66
CA ASN A 152 -10.60 13.47 23.37
C ASN A 152 -11.17 13.30 21.94
N GLY A 153 -10.75 12.27 21.20
CA GLY A 153 -11.14 12.01 19.82
C GLY A 153 -11.43 10.54 19.56
N ASP A 154 -11.66 10.18 18.31
CA ASP A 154 -11.85 8.79 17.88
C ASP A 154 -10.55 8.20 17.30
N PRO A 155 -9.72 7.54 18.13
CA PRO A 155 -8.47 6.94 17.66
C PRO A 155 -8.69 5.76 16.71
N GLY A 156 -9.87 5.14 16.73
CA GLY A 156 -10.22 4.06 15.80
C GLY A 156 -10.47 4.59 14.39
N TRP A 157 -11.21 5.69 14.28
CA TRP A 157 -11.47 6.36 13.02
C TRP A 157 -10.22 7.03 12.43
N GLU A 158 -9.41 7.69 13.27
CA GLU A 158 -8.13 8.28 12.86
C GLU A 158 -7.20 7.20 12.25
N ALA A 159 -7.13 6.01 12.85
CA ALA A 159 -6.37 4.88 12.31
C ALA A 159 -6.84 4.44 10.91
N ILE A 160 -8.16 4.40 10.69
CA ILE A 160 -8.77 4.03 9.42
C ILE A 160 -8.41 5.05 8.34
N ILE A 161 -8.51 6.35 8.64
CA ILE A 161 -8.12 7.42 7.72
C ILE A 161 -6.64 7.31 7.34
N HIS A 162 -5.75 7.11 8.31
CA HIS A 162 -4.32 6.98 8.04
C HIS A 162 -3.98 5.73 7.23
N MET A 163 -4.67 4.61 7.47
CA MET A 163 -4.51 3.40 6.66
C MET A 163 -4.97 3.62 5.22
N LYS A 164 -6.12 4.28 5.01
CA LYS A 164 -6.58 4.68 3.68
C LYS A 164 -5.53 5.54 2.98
N GLN A 165 -5.07 6.59 3.63
CA GLN A 165 -4.12 7.54 3.07
C GLN A 165 -2.81 6.82 2.68
N TYR A 166 -2.31 5.94 3.55
CA TYR A 166 -1.14 5.13 3.25
C TYR A 166 -1.32 4.24 2.01
N ILE A 167 -2.46 3.53 1.90
CA ILE A 167 -2.75 2.68 0.74
C ILE A 167 -2.79 3.52 -0.54
N ILE A 168 -3.51 4.65 -0.52
CA ILE A 168 -3.62 5.55 -1.69
C ILE A 168 -2.25 6.13 -2.06
N ASP A 169 -1.46 6.59 -1.10
CA ASP A 169 -0.15 7.17 -1.36
C ASP A 169 0.82 6.13 -1.91
N ARG A 170 0.77 4.88 -1.44
CA ARG A 170 1.57 3.78 -2.00
C ARG A 170 1.18 3.45 -3.45
N ILE A 171 -0.12 3.40 -3.73
CA ILE A 171 -0.63 3.16 -5.10
C ILE A 171 -0.23 4.30 -6.03
N LYS A 172 -0.41 5.56 -5.59
CA LYS A 172 -0.04 6.75 -6.37
C LYS A 172 1.46 6.86 -6.56
N ALA A 173 2.27 6.53 -5.55
CA ALA A 173 3.73 6.53 -5.67
C ALA A 173 4.23 5.50 -6.68
N SER A 174 3.67 4.27 -6.66
CA SER A 174 3.98 3.25 -7.66
C SER A 174 3.64 3.74 -9.08
N TYR A 175 2.46 4.35 -9.24
CA TYR A 175 2.05 4.92 -10.52
C TYR A 175 2.92 6.12 -10.98
N GLN A 176 3.32 7.00 -10.06
CA GLN A 176 4.21 8.13 -10.35
C GLN A 176 5.61 7.68 -10.74
N GLN A 177 6.16 6.68 -10.03
CA GLN A 177 7.44 6.08 -10.37
C GLN A 177 7.41 5.53 -11.80
N PHE A 178 6.33 4.83 -12.16
CA PHE A 178 6.11 4.38 -13.53
C PHE A 178 6.10 5.55 -14.55
N ILE A 179 5.36 6.62 -14.29
CA ILE A 179 5.28 7.78 -15.20
C ILE A 179 6.65 8.45 -15.38
N THR A 180 7.35 8.74 -14.29
CA THR A 180 8.64 9.44 -14.32
C THR A 180 9.67 8.64 -15.11
N GLU A 181 9.71 7.33 -14.90
CA GLU A 181 10.67 6.46 -15.58
C GLU A 181 10.32 6.20 -17.07
N GLU A 182 9.05 6.28 -17.48
CA GLU A 182 8.70 6.27 -18.92
C GLU A 182 9.06 7.59 -19.60
N GLN A 183 8.90 8.74 -18.94
CA GLN A 183 9.32 10.04 -19.48
C GLN A 183 10.84 10.14 -19.67
N GLU A 184 11.63 9.56 -18.76
CA GLU A 184 13.09 9.50 -18.91
C GLU A 184 13.52 8.70 -20.15
N ASN A 185 12.83 7.60 -20.44
CA ASN A 185 13.10 6.77 -21.62
C ASN A 185 12.67 7.44 -22.94
N GLU A 186 11.68 8.34 -22.91
CA GLU A 186 11.23 9.09 -24.08
C GLU A 186 12.10 10.32 -24.42
N THR A 187 12.91 10.82 -23.49
CA THR A 187 13.88 11.88 -23.83
C THR A 187 15.07 11.29 -24.58
N PRO A 188 15.21 11.48 -25.91
CA PRO A 188 16.43 11.07 -26.57
C PRO A 188 17.54 11.92 -25.99
N ASN A 189 18.60 11.25 -25.55
CA ASN A 189 19.85 11.84 -25.10
C ASN A 189 20.43 12.74 -26.21
N LYS A 190 19.94 13.98 -26.30
CA LYS A 190 20.43 15.04 -27.18
C LYS A 190 21.69 15.60 -26.52
N ASN A 191 22.77 14.85 -26.56
CA ASN A 191 24.10 15.44 -26.58
C ASN A 191 25.12 14.47 -27.18
N ASN A 192 25.62 14.88 -28.35
CA ASN A 192 26.85 14.47 -29.01
C ASN A 192 26.92 13.04 -29.59
N ARG A 193 26.62 12.93 -30.90
CA ARG A 193 27.65 12.84 -31.96
C ARG A 193 27.00 12.81 -33.35
N HIS A 194 27.42 13.75 -34.20
CA HIS A 194 27.06 13.82 -35.62
C HIS A 194 27.64 12.63 -36.43
N PRO A 195 27.08 12.38 -37.64
CA PRO A 195 27.03 11.05 -38.25
C PRO A 195 28.13 10.84 -39.30
N HIS A 196 28.73 9.66 -39.32
CA HIS A 196 29.36 9.13 -40.54
C HIS A 196 29.56 7.61 -40.44
N ASN A 197 28.63 6.85 -41.02
CA ASN A 197 28.85 5.80 -42.02
C ASN A 197 27.68 4.82 -42.03
N LYS A 198 27.07 4.72 -43.21
CA LYS A 198 26.06 3.72 -43.57
C LYS A 198 26.71 2.34 -43.60
N HIS A 199 26.56 1.58 -42.52
CA HIS A 199 26.51 0.12 -42.61
C HIS A 199 25.31 -0.34 -41.79
N LYS A 200 24.27 -0.79 -42.49
CA LYS A 200 23.18 -1.60 -41.93
C LYS A 200 23.82 -2.86 -41.32
N ARG A 201 24.15 -2.83 -40.03
CA ARG A 201 24.35 -4.04 -39.25
C ARG A 201 22.95 -4.59 -38.98
N ASN A 202 22.67 -5.74 -39.59
CA ASN A 202 21.55 -6.58 -39.19
C ASN A 202 21.63 -6.79 -37.67
N ILE A 203 20.65 -6.28 -36.95
CA ILE A 203 20.40 -6.65 -35.55
C ILE A 203 20.04 -8.14 -35.62
N SER A 204 20.85 -8.98 -34.98
CA SER A 204 20.60 -10.41 -34.91
C SER A 204 19.29 -10.67 -34.15
N LEU A 205 18.51 -11.66 -34.60
CA LEU A 205 17.23 -12.05 -33.98
C LEU A 205 17.35 -12.28 -32.46
N SER A 206 18.53 -12.64 -31.96
CA SER A 206 18.84 -12.78 -30.54
C SER A 206 18.62 -11.50 -29.72
N GLN A 207 18.95 -10.31 -30.26
CA GLN A 207 18.79 -9.04 -29.54
C GLN A 207 17.35 -8.54 -29.53
N GLN A 208 16.54 -8.91 -30.53
CA GLN A 208 15.10 -8.64 -30.50
C GLN A 208 14.38 -9.53 -29.47
N ILE A 209 14.81 -10.79 -29.33
CA ILE A 209 14.27 -11.73 -28.34
C ILE A 209 14.63 -11.29 -26.89
N GLU A 210 15.84 -10.76 -26.67
CA GLU A 210 16.24 -10.23 -25.35
C GLU A 210 15.44 -8.99 -24.93
N SER A 211 15.14 -8.07 -25.85
CA SER A 211 14.33 -6.86 -25.56
C SER A 211 12.84 -7.13 -25.28
N GLN A 212 12.32 -8.31 -25.66
CA GLN A 212 10.95 -8.74 -25.34
C GLN A 212 10.83 -9.52 -24.03
N ASN A 213 11.96 -9.99 -23.47
CA ASN A 213 12.01 -10.78 -22.24
C ASN A 213 12.29 -9.96 -20.98
N THR A 214 12.65 -8.68 -21.10
CA THR A 214 12.73 -7.78 -19.94
C THR A 214 11.33 -7.36 -19.52
N GLU A 215 10.99 -7.65 -18.27
CA GLU A 215 9.69 -7.31 -17.68
C GLU A 215 9.38 -5.81 -17.85
N PRO A 216 8.30 -5.46 -18.58
CA PRO A 216 7.94 -4.07 -18.80
C PRO A 216 7.58 -3.41 -17.47
N LYS A 217 8.02 -2.17 -17.27
CA LYS A 217 7.73 -1.41 -16.05
C LYS A 217 6.24 -1.22 -15.78
N LYS A 218 5.42 -1.22 -16.84
CA LYS A 218 3.94 -1.25 -16.76
C LYS A 218 3.42 -2.46 -15.98
N VAL A 219 4.07 -3.61 -16.16
CA VAL A 219 3.74 -4.87 -15.49
C VAL A 219 4.15 -4.80 -14.03
N LEU A 220 5.37 -4.30 -13.74
CA LEU A 220 5.84 -4.09 -12.37
C LEU A 220 4.90 -3.18 -11.56
N CYS A 221 4.42 -2.09 -12.15
CA CYS A 221 3.45 -1.21 -11.49
C CYS A 221 2.12 -1.93 -11.18
N ILE A 222 1.63 -2.77 -12.09
CA ILE A 222 0.42 -3.57 -11.82
C ILE A 222 0.65 -4.54 -10.67
N ASP A 223 1.81 -5.20 -10.64
CA ASP A 223 2.17 -6.16 -9.60
C ASP A 223 2.32 -5.47 -8.24
N GLU A 224 2.96 -4.31 -8.18
CA GLU A 224 3.05 -3.48 -6.98
C GLU A 224 1.67 -3.04 -6.48
N ILE A 225 0.79 -2.53 -7.35
CA ILE A 225 -0.57 -2.14 -6.95
C ILE A 225 -1.33 -3.36 -6.40
N ALA A 226 -1.20 -4.50 -7.07
CA ALA A 226 -1.88 -5.71 -6.66
C ALA A 226 -1.35 -6.27 -5.32
N THR A 227 -0.04 -6.18 -5.07
CA THR A 227 0.54 -6.54 -3.76
C THR A 227 0.06 -5.59 -2.66
N VAL A 228 0.06 -4.27 -2.89
CA VAL A 228 -0.44 -3.28 -1.93
C VAL A 228 -1.91 -3.55 -1.56
N ILE A 229 -2.76 -3.82 -2.56
CA ILE A 229 -4.16 -4.16 -2.29
C ILE A 229 -4.26 -5.52 -1.58
N SER A 230 -3.50 -6.52 -1.97
CA SER A 230 -3.58 -7.85 -1.32
C SER A 230 -3.11 -7.85 0.13
N ASP A 231 -2.11 -7.05 0.46
CA ASP A 231 -1.49 -7.02 1.79
C ASP A 231 -2.21 -6.10 2.77
N TYR A 232 -2.59 -4.89 2.35
CA TYR A 232 -3.06 -3.84 3.26
C TYR A 232 -4.58 -3.63 3.24
N PHE A 233 -5.24 -3.85 2.10
CA PHE A 233 -6.69 -3.61 1.98
C PHE A 233 -7.53 -4.56 2.87
N PRO A 234 -7.24 -5.87 2.98
CA PRO A 234 -7.96 -6.75 3.89
C PRO A 234 -7.91 -6.30 5.35
N ASP A 235 -6.76 -5.76 5.77
CA ASP A 235 -6.56 -5.26 7.12
C ASP A 235 -7.36 -3.97 7.36
N LEU A 236 -7.41 -3.05 6.39
CA LEU A 236 -8.29 -1.88 6.41
C LEU A 236 -9.76 -2.28 6.54
N TRP A 237 -10.22 -3.22 5.71
CA TRP A 237 -11.61 -3.68 5.71
C TRP A 237 -11.99 -4.31 7.05
N LYS A 238 -11.15 -5.21 7.56
CA LYS A 238 -11.34 -5.81 8.88
C LYS A 238 -11.30 -4.75 9.97
N LEU A 239 -10.40 -3.77 9.92
CA LEU A 239 -10.33 -2.70 10.91
C LEU A 239 -11.64 -1.91 10.97
N GLY A 240 -12.20 -1.53 9.82
CA GLY A 240 -13.52 -0.91 9.72
C GLY A 240 -14.64 -1.78 10.28
N GLN A 241 -14.67 -3.07 9.96
CA GLN A 241 -15.65 -3.99 10.54
C GLN A 241 -15.54 -4.05 12.08
N ASN A 242 -14.34 -4.17 12.63
CA ASN A 242 -14.12 -4.19 14.08
C ASN A 242 -14.51 -2.87 14.76
N TYR A 243 -14.39 -1.76 14.04
CA TYR A 243 -14.84 -0.45 14.51
C TYR A 243 -16.37 -0.39 14.63
N PHE A 244 -17.11 -0.74 13.58
CA PHE A 244 -18.58 -0.73 13.61
C PHE A 244 -19.20 -1.81 14.50
N VAL A 245 -18.51 -2.93 14.72
CA VAL A 245 -18.92 -3.97 15.69
C VAL A 245 -18.71 -3.50 17.15
N GLY A 246 -17.91 -2.47 17.39
CA GLY A 246 -17.58 -1.97 18.73
C GLY A 246 -16.46 -2.74 19.44
N ASP A 247 -15.76 -3.61 18.72
CA ASP A 247 -14.69 -4.49 19.23
C ASP A 247 -13.39 -3.72 19.58
N LEU A 248 -13.35 -2.43 19.23
CA LEU A 248 -12.32 -1.46 19.59
C LEU A 248 -12.62 -0.72 20.90
N ALA A 249 -13.69 -1.09 21.62
CA ALA A 249 -14.17 -0.41 22.83
C ALA A 249 -14.59 1.06 22.62
N ILE A 250 -14.86 1.44 21.36
CA ILE A 250 -15.38 2.74 20.94
C ILE A 250 -16.87 2.56 20.61
N LYS A 251 -17.72 3.52 21.00
CA LYS A 251 -19.09 3.55 20.50
C LYS A 251 -19.06 4.01 19.04
N PRO A 252 -19.46 3.18 18.07
CA PRO A 252 -19.42 3.59 16.67
C PRO A 252 -20.37 4.76 16.45
N ASP A 253 -19.87 5.81 15.80
CA ASP A 253 -20.72 6.90 15.30
C ASP A 253 -21.40 6.42 14.01
N CYS A 254 -22.72 6.50 13.95
CA CYS A 254 -23.51 6.12 12.78
C CYS A 254 -23.14 6.96 11.53
N SER A 255 -22.57 8.15 11.73
CA SER A 255 -22.14 9.05 10.64
C SER A 255 -20.98 8.47 9.83
N HIS A 256 -20.08 7.72 10.48
CA HIS A 256 -18.88 7.17 9.85
C HIS A 256 -19.14 5.98 8.92
N GLU A 257 -20.33 5.36 8.96
CA GLU A 257 -20.66 4.24 8.08
C GLU A 257 -20.70 4.67 6.60
N PHE A 258 -21.24 5.86 6.32
CA PHE A 258 -21.26 6.42 4.98
C PHE A 258 -19.85 6.81 4.52
N ASP A 259 -19.10 7.52 5.36
CA ASP A 259 -17.73 7.93 5.08
C ASP A 259 -16.82 6.73 4.80
N PHE A 260 -17.02 5.62 5.52
CA PHE A 260 -16.25 4.40 5.31
C PHE A 260 -16.58 3.73 3.97
N LYS A 261 -17.86 3.72 3.57
CA LYS A 261 -18.26 3.21 2.24
C LYS A 261 -17.66 4.07 1.12
N GLU A 262 -17.72 5.39 1.23
CA GLU A 262 -17.08 6.30 0.26
C GLU A 262 -15.56 6.10 0.23
N MET A 263 -14.93 5.94 1.38
CA MET A 263 -13.50 5.68 1.50
C MET A 263 -13.06 4.42 0.76
N ILE A 264 -13.80 3.33 0.93
CA ILE A 264 -13.53 2.06 0.26
C ILE A 264 -13.75 2.17 -1.25
N LEU A 265 -14.83 2.86 -1.66
CA LEU A 265 -15.11 3.12 -3.07
C LEU A 265 -14.01 3.97 -3.72
N ASP A 266 -13.54 5.02 -3.05
CA ASP A 266 -12.48 5.92 -3.53
C ASP A 266 -11.16 5.17 -3.83
N ILE A 267 -10.74 4.25 -2.95
CA ILE A 267 -9.58 3.39 -3.19
C ILE A 267 -9.79 2.54 -4.45
N ILE A 268 -10.96 1.89 -4.55
CA ILE A 268 -11.24 0.95 -5.64
C ILE A 268 -11.40 1.67 -6.98
N VAL A 269 -12.01 2.85 -6.99
CA VAL A 269 -12.10 3.72 -8.17
C VAL A 269 -10.70 4.18 -8.60
N THR A 270 -9.87 4.64 -7.66
CA THR A 270 -8.49 5.06 -7.95
C THR A 270 -7.68 3.92 -8.58
N VAL A 271 -7.76 2.70 -8.02
CA VAL A 271 -7.10 1.51 -8.58
C VAL A 271 -7.64 1.19 -9.98
N SER A 272 -8.96 1.25 -10.15
CA SER A 272 -9.61 0.96 -11.44
C SER A 272 -9.16 1.94 -12.53
N ASP A 273 -9.08 3.23 -12.21
CA ASP A 273 -8.67 4.28 -13.13
C ASP A 273 -7.19 4.18 -13.49
N ILE A 274 -6.33 3.82 -12.53
CA ILE A 274 -4.90 3.57 -12.80
C ILE A 274 -4.74 2.35 -13.71
N TYR A 275 -5.40 1.23 -13.43
CA TYR A 275 -5.35 0.05 -14.31
C TYR A 275 -5.82 0.38 -15.72
N ARG A 276 -6.90 1.17 -15.86
CA ARG A 276 -7.35 1.63 -17.17
C ARG A 276 -6.32 2.49 -17.88
N THR A 277 -5.69 3.41 -17.16
CA THR A 277 -4.70 4.33 -17.74
C THR A 277 -3.43 3.60 -18.20
N ILE A 278 -2.97 2.59 -17.45
CA ILE A 278 -1.76 1.84 -17.82
C ILE A 278 -2.04 0.89 -18.99
N MET A 279 -3.21 0.22 -19.00
CA MET A 279 -3.50 -0.88 -19.93
C MET A 279 -4.29 -0.49 -21.18
N LEU A 280 -5.21 0.48 -21.09
CA LEU A 280 -6.07 0.85 -22.22
C LEU A 280 -5.54 2.12 -22.88
N PRO A 281 -5.19 2.10 -24.18
CA PRO A 281 -4.84 3.30 -24.92
C PRO A 281 -6.08 4.18 -25.05
N THR A 282 -6.22 5.18 -24.19
CA THR A 282 -7.29 6.16 -24.28
C THR A 282 -6.99 7.16 -25.39
N THR A 283 -8.02 7.55 -26.13
CA THR A 283 -7.95 8.42 -27.32
C THR A 283 -7.35 9.81 -27.06
N THR A 284 -7.18 10.21 -25.79
CA THR A 284 -6.76 11.55 -25.38
C THR A 284 -5.32 11.63 -24.87
N THR A 285 -4.68 10.53 -24.46
CA THR A 285 -3.30 10.52 -23.91
C THR A 285 -2.53 9.29 -24.37
N ASN A 286 -2.35 9.15 -25.69
CA ASN A 286 -1.59 8.07 -26.29
C ASN A 286 -0.07 8.35 -26.23
N THR A 287 0.45 8.63 -25.03
CA THR A 287 1.85 9.02 -24.78
C THR A 287 2.71 7.85 -24.33
N TYR A 288 2.19 6.62 -24.25
CA TYR A 288 2.93 5.50 -23.64
C TYR A 288 2.98 4.27 -24.54
N SER A 289 4.11 3.56 -24.49
CA SER A 289 4.36 2.36 -25.31
C SER A 289 3.34 1.24 -25.03
N PRO A 290 2.77 0.55 -26.04
CA PRO A 290 1.82 -0.53 -25.79
C PRO A 290 2.48 -1.69 -25.05
N VAL A 291 1.74 -2.33 -24.13
CA VAL A 291 2.24 -3.50 -23.37
C VAL A 291 2.54 -4.65 -24.34
N PRO A 292 3.71 -5.30 -24.25
CA PRO A 292 4.01 -6.46 -25.08
C PRO A 292 3.03 -7.61 -24.81
N ILE A 293 2.65 -8.30 -25.88
CA ILE A 293 1.56 -9.28 -25.89
C ILE A 293 1.81 -10.46 -24.95
N ILE A 294 3.09 -10.81 -24.78
CA ILE A 294 3.55 -11.88 -23.87
C ILE A 294 3.16 -11.60 -22.41
N TRP A 295 3.02 -10.33 -22.02
CA TRP A 295 2.73 -9.92 -20.65
C TRP A 295 1.26 -9.63 -20.37
N LEU A 296 0.42 -9.50 -21.42
CA LEU A 296 -1.02 -9.27 -21.26
C LEU A 296 -1.73 -10.35 -20.43
N PRO A 297 -1.44 -11.66 -20.60
CA PRO A 297 -1.97 -12.71 -19.74
C PRO A 297 -1.63 -12.54 -18.26
N HIS A 298 -0.39 -12.12 -17.97
CA HIS A 298 0.09 -11.91 -16.61
C HIS A 298 -0.63 -10.74 -15.94
N CYS A 299 -0.73 -9.59 -16.62
CA CYS A 299 -1.48 -8.43 -16.13
C CYS A 299 -2.94 -8.79 -15.80
N LEU A 300 -3.59 -9.53 -16.70
CA LEU A 300 -4.98 -9.97 -16.51
C LEU A 300 -5.10 -10.92 -15.31
N LYS A 301 -4.17 -11.87 -15.15
CA LYS A 301 -4.11 -12.76 -13.99
C LYS A 301 -3.93 -11.98 -12.69
N GLN A 302 -3.07 -10.97 -12.68
CA GLN A 302 -2.80 -10.18 -11.48
C GLN A 302 -4.01 -9.34 -11.06
N ILE A 303 -4.68 -8.69 -12.01
CA ILE A 303 -5.92 -7.93 -11.73
C ILE A 303 -7.04 -8.87 -11.25
N ARG A 304 -7.13 -10.09 -11.81
CA ARG A 304 -8.05 -11.13 -11.33
C ARG A 304 -7.74 -11.62 -9.92
N SER A 305 -6.46 -11.69 -9.55
CA SER A 305 -6.02 -11.98 -8.18
C SER A 305 -6.56 -10.92 -7.20
N VAL A 306 -6.39 -9.63 -7.54
CA VAL A 306 -6.95 -8.52 -6.75
C VAL A 306 -8.46 -8.64 -6.63
N PHE A 307 -9.17 -8.90 -7.73
CA PHE A 307 -10.62 -9.10 -7.69
C PHE A 307 -11.03 -10.28 -6.80
N SER A 308 -10.27 -11.37 -6.80
CA SER A 308 -10.51 -12.53 -5.94
C SER A 308 -10.34 -12.20 -4.45
N VAL A 309 -9.32 -11.40 -4.10
CA VAL A 309 -9.13 -10.90 -2.73
C VAL A 309 -10.31 -10.03 -2.31
N LEU A 310 -10.72 -9.08 -3.16
CA LEU A 310 -11.84 -8.18 -2.89
C LEU A 310 -13.18 -8.93 -2.75
N MET A 311 -13.40 -9.96 -3.58
CA MET A 311 -14.56 -10.85 -3.50
C MET A 311 -14.58 -11.64 -2.20
N ALA A 312 -13.43 -12.12 -1.71
CA ALA A 312 -13.33 -12.87 -0.46
C ALA A 312 -13.63 -12.02 0.79
N LEU A 313 -13.65 -10.68 0.65
CA LEU A 313 -13.98 -9.74 1.73
C LEU A 313 -15.47 -9.37 1.78
N ASP A 314 -16.30 -9.91 0.87
CA ASP A 314 -17.75 -9.64 0.78
C ASP A 314 -18.09 -8.15 0.67
N LEU A 315 -17.35 -7.43 -0.18
CA LEU A 315 -17.55 -5.99 -0.41
C LEU A 315 -18.88 -5.67 -1.13
N PRO A 316 -19.37 -4.41 -1.02
CA PRO A 316 -20.52 -3.95 -1.78
C PRO A 316 -20.38 -4.17 -3.29
N ASN A 317 -21.50 -4.51 -3.95
CA ASN A 317 -21.51 -4.79 -5.39
C ASN A 317 -21.03 -3.62 -6.23
N GLU A 318 -21.32 -2.38 -5.82
CA GLU A 318 -20.87 -1.18 -6.50
C GLU A 318 -19.34 -1.14 -6.65
N ALA A 319 -18.62 -1.49 -5.58
CA ALA A 319 -17.17 -1.54 -5.57
C ALA A 319 -16.63 -2.67 -6.46
N LEU A 320 -17.20 -3.86 -6.34
CA LEU A 320 -16.81 -5.03 -7.14
C LEU A 320 -17.08 -4.81 -8.64
N ASN A 321 -18.15 -4.10 -8.99
CA ASN A 321 -18.50 -3.78 -10.37
C ASN A 321 -17.45 -2.89 -11.05
N LYS A 322 -16.75 -2.01 -10.30
CA LYS A 322 -15.69 -1.16 -10.87
C LYS A 322 -14.52 -2.00 -11.40
N ILE A 323 -13.98 -2.90 -10.58
CA ILE A 323 -12.88 -3.79 -11.00
C ILE A 323 -13.36 -4.81 -12.04
N SER A 324 -14.59 -5.33 -11.91
CA SER A 324 -15.17 -6.21 -12.93
C SER A 324 -15.28 -5.52 -14.29
N SER A 325 -15.59 -4.23 -14.33
CA SER A 325 -15.62 -3.46 -15.58
C SER A 325 -14.21 -3.34 -16.18
N VAL A 326 -13.19 -3.09 -15.35
CA VAL A 326 -11.79 -3.04 -15.83
C VAL A 326 -11.34 -4.39 -16.39
N ILE A 327 -11.69 -5.49 -15.72
CA ILE A 327 -11.39 -6.84 -16.22
C ILE A 327 -12.05 -7.08 -17.58
N PHE A 328 -13.32 -6.69 -17.73
CA PHE A 328 -14.03 -6.81 -19.01
C PHE A 328 -13.35 -6.00 -20.12
N ASP A 329 -13.03 -4.73 -19.86
CA ASP A 329 -12.36 -3.85 -20.82
C ASP A 329 -10.98 -4.38 -21.21
N LEU A 330 -10.22 -4.89 -20.23
CA LEU A 330 -8.91 -5.49 -20.46
C LEU A 330 -9.01 -6.76 -21.30
N ARG A 331 -9.98 -7.63 -21.02
CA ARG A 331 -10.23 -8.84 -21.83
C ARG A 331 -10.55 -8.47 -23.28
N LEU A 332 -11.40 -7.47 -23.50
CA LEU A 332 -11.72 -6.98 -24.84
C LEU A 332 -10.50 -6.37 -25.54
N HIS A 333 -9.69 -5.61 -24.79
CA HIS A 333 -8.46 -5.02 -25.32
C HIS A 333 -7.42 -6.08 -25.70
N CYS A 334 -7.23 -7.11 -24.87
CA CYS A 334 -6.35 -8.25 -25.15
C CYS A 334 -6.80 -8.98 -26.42
N LEU A 335 -8.12 -9.19 -26.60
CA LEU A 335 -8.68 -9.79 -27.81
C LEU A 335 -8.31 -8.96 -29.05
N ASN A 336 -8.51 -7.65 -28.99
CA ASN A 336 -8.20 -6.72 -30.07
C ASN A 336 -6.72 -6.74 -30.45
N ILE A 337 -5.81 -6.71 -29.45
CA ILE A 337 -4.38 -6.75 -29.71
C ILE A 337 -3.96 -8.08 -30.35
N LEU A 338 -4.42 -9.22 -29.81
CA LEU A 338 -4.06 -10.55 -30.31
C LEU A 338 -4.43 -10.70 -31.79
N PHE A 339 -5.66 -10.36 -32.17
CA PHE A 339 -6.10 -10.47 -33.55
C PHE A 339 -5.52 -9.39 -34.47
N LYS A 340 -5.21 -8.20 -33.94
CA LYS A 340 -4.49 -7.18 -34.72
C LYS A 340 -3.07 -7.65 -35.06
N GLN A 341 -2.37 -8.26 -34.11
CA GLN A 341 -1.04 -8.85 -34.36
C GLN A 341 -1.15 -10.02 -35.35
N ALA A 342 -2.11 -10.93 -35.16
CA ALA A 342 -2.34 -12.02 -36.11
C ALA A 342 -2.59 -11.49 -37.53
N SER A 343 -3.42 -10.46 -37.67
CA SER A 343 -3.66 -9.75 -38.92
C SER A 343 -2.38 -9.17 -39.53
N GLU A 344 -1.49 -8.58 -38.73
CA GLU A 344 -0.21 -8.05 -39.22
C GLU A 344 0.76 -9.17 -39.65
N GLN A 345 0.83 -10.27 -38.90
CA GLN A 345 1.60 -11.46 -39.28
C GLN A 345 1.09 -12.08 -40.58
N ILE A 346 -0.23 -12.16 -40.76
CA ILE A 346 -0.85 -12.64 -42.01
C ILE A 346 -0.41 -11.77 -43.19
N ILE A 347 -0.42 -10.44 -43.05
CA ILE A 347 0.05 -9.53 -44.11
C ILE A 347 1.54 -9.76 -44.42
N GLN A 348 2.37 -10.10 -43.43
CA GLN A 348 3.80 -10.39 -43.62
C GLN A 348 4.07 -11.73 -44.34
N LEU A 349 3.08 -12.63 -44.42
CA LEU A 349 3.21 -13.88 -45.17
C LEU A 349 3.57 -13.65 -46.64
N LYS A 350 3.12 -12.54 -47.23
CA LYS A 350 3.44 -12.16 -48.62
C LYS A 350 4.94 -12.12 -48.93
N THR A 351 5.76 -11.77 -47.93
CA THR A 351 7.23 -11.62 -48.09
C THR A 351 8.02 -12.83 -47.60
N THR A 352 7.39 -13.72 -46.83
CA THR A 352 8.04 -14.89 -46.22
C THR A 352 7.74 -16.18 -46.98
N GLU A 353 6.93 -16.11 -48.04
CA GLU A 353 6.59 -17.23 -48.88
C GLU A 353 7.83 -17.91 -49.50
N THR A 354 8.03 -19.17 -49.16
CA THR A 354 9.22 -19.94 -49.56
C THR A 354 9.00 -20.83 -50.79
N TRP A 355 7.78 -20.92 -51.31
CA TRP A 355 7.39 -21.80 -52.44
C TRP A 355 7.77 -23.27 -52.24
N LYS A 356 7.86 -23.74 -50.99
CA LYS A 356 8.00 -25.17 -50.68
C LYS A 356 6.68 -25.86 -50.99
N LEU A 357 6.73 -26.81 -51.92
CA LEU A 357 5.56 -27.47 -52.48
C LEU A 357 5.25 -28.77 -51.76
N ASP A 358 4.01 -28.91 -51.30
CA ASP A 358 3.46 -30.13 -50.74
C ASP A 358 2.41 -30.71 -51.69
N PHE A 359 2.49 -32.01 -51.96
CA PHE A 359 1.57 -32.70 -52.86
C PHE A 359 0.41 -33.32 -52.08
N HIS A 360 -0.81 -32.86 -52.35
CA HIS A 360 -2.03 -33.47 -51.85
C HIS A 360 -2.74 -34.27 -52.94
N SER A 361 -3.10 -35.52 -52.62
CA SER A 361 -3.70 -36.47 -53.56
C SER A 361 -5.05 -36.03 -54.15
N LYS A 362 -5.77 -35.10 -53.51
CA LYS A 362 -7.08 -34.60 -53.95
C LYS A 362 -7.12 -33.10 -54.27
N GLN A 363 -6.19 -32.30 -53.76
CA GLN A 363 -6.23 -30.83 -53.86
C GLN A 363 -5.10 -30.24 -54.73
N GLY A 364 -4.21 -31.09 -55.24
CA GLY A 364 -3.09 -30.66 -56.08
C GLY A 364 -1.86 -30.26 -55.25
N THR A 365 -0.96 -29.50 -55.87
CA THR A 365 0.26 -29.01 -55.24
C THR A 365 -0.01 -27.69 -54.55
N ILE A 366 0.11 -27.67 -53.21
CA ILE A 366 -0.03 -26.47 -52.40
C ILE A 366 1.33 -25.97 -51.94
N SER A 367 1.43 -24.71 -51.56
CA SER A 367 2.59 -24.21 -50.82
C SER A 367 2.35 -24.27 -49.31
N GLN A 368 3.35 -23.88 -48.51
CA GLN A 368 3.20 -23.77 -47.05
C GLN A 368 2.31 -22.60 -46.60
N LEU A 369 1.94 -21.69 -47.50
CA LEU A 369 1.17 -20.47 -47.20
C LEU A 369 -0.15 -20.74 -46.43
N PRO A 370 -1.01 -21.70 -46.83
CA PRO A 370 -2.22 -22.01 -46.08
C PRO A 370 -1.93 -22.58 -44.68
N ASN A 371 -0.88 -23.41 -44.55
CA ASN A 371 -0.47 -23.98 -43.28
C ASN A 371 0.04 -22.91 -42.31
N ASP A 372 0.82 -21.95 -42.80
CA ASP A 372 1.35 -20.86 -41.97
C ASP A 372 0.25 -19.86 -41.56
N PHE A 373 -0.70 -19.57 -42.45
CA PHE A 373 -1.93 -18.84 -42.09
C PHE A 373 -2.74 -19.55 -41.00
N TYR A 374 -2.97 -20.86 -41.16
CA TYR A 374 -3.69 -21.66 -40.18
C TYR A 374 -3.00 -21.66 -38.81
N LYS A 375 -1.67 -21.80 -38.77
CA LYS A 375 -0.90 -21.73 -37.52
C LYS A 375 -1.10 -20.38 -36.82
N ILE A 376 -1.01 -19.26 -37.54
CA ILE A 376 -1.18 -17.92 -36.96
C ILE A 376 -2.58 -17.75 -36.35
N ILE A 377 -3.64 -18.17 -37.06
CA ILE A 377 -5.02 -18.09 -36.52
C ILE A 377 -5.18 -19.02 -35.33
N MET A 378 -4.69 -20.25 -35.39
CA MET A 378 -4.81 -21.22 -34.29
C MET A 378 -4.07 -20.75 -33.04
N GLU A 379 -2.89 -20.16 -33.19
CA GLU A 379 -2.14 -19.58 -32.08
C GLU A 379 -2.92 -18.43 -31.43
N ALA A 380 -3.39 -17.47 -32.22
CA ALA A 380 -4.19 -16.35 -31.73
C ALA A 380 -5.49 -16.81 -31.05
N MET A 381 -6.18 -17.80 -31.61
CA MET A 381 -7.38 -18.38 -31.01
C MET A 381 -7.09 -19.14 -29.72
N ASN A 382 -6.00 -19.90 -29.64
CA ASN A 382 -5.63 -20.62 -28.43
C ASN A 382 -5.30 -19.65 -27.29
N LEU A 383 -4.52 -18.60 -27.57
CA LEU A 383 -4.23 -17.53 -26.61
C LEU A 383 -5.50 -16.79 -26.17
N ALA A 384 -6.40 -16.46 -27.11
CA ALA A 384 -7.68 -15.86 -26.79
C ALA A 384 -8.55 -16.80 -25.93
N LYS A 385 -8.58 -18.10 -26.23
CA LYS A 385 -9.35 -19.09 -25.47
C LYS A 385 -8.84 -19.23 -24.04
N GLU A 386 -7.52 -19.32 -23.87
CA GLU A 386 -6.88 -19.58 -22.58
C GLU A 386 -7.01 -18.38 -21.63
N TYR A 387 -6.75 -17.17 -22.13
CA TYR A 387 -6.63 -15.98 -21.27
C TYR A 387 -7.84 -15.06 -21.30
N VAL A 388 -8.48 -14.91 -22.46
CA VAL A 388 -9.54 -13.91 -22.69
C VAL A 388 -10.93 -14.50 -22.58
N ILE A 389 -11.19 -15.69 -23.09
CA ILE A 389 -12.54 -16.27 -23.14
C ILE A 389 -12.88 -17.02 -21.84
N ARG A 390 -11.89 -17.59 -21.15
CA ARG A 390 -12.09 -18.24 -19.86
C ARG A 390 -12.63 -17.23 -18.84
N ASN A 391 -13.86 -17.47 -18.39
CA ASN A 391 -14.50 -16.68 -17.35
C ASN A 391 -14.03 -17.17 -15.97
N GLU A 392 -13.76 -16.23 -15.08
CA GLU A 392 -13.59 -16.52 -13.66
C GLU A 392 -14.82 -16.09 -12.86
N ARG A 393 -14.79 -16.30 -11.53
CA ARG A 393 -15.96 -16.07 -10.65
C ARG A 393 -16.49 -14.66 -10.84
N ARG A 394 -17.80 -14.54 -11.09
CA ARG A 394 -18.55 -13.27 -11.24
C ARG A 394 -18.17 -12.39 -12.44
N GLU A 395 -17.40 -12.91 -13.39
CA GLU A 395 -17.15 -12.20 -14.66
C GLU A 395 -18.33 -12.37 -15.63
N THR A 396 -18.70 -11.29 -16.32
CA THR A 396 -19.60 -11.38 -17.47
C THR A 396 -18.89 -12.10 -18.60
N ALA A 397 -19.59 -13.01 -19.28
CA ALA A 397 -19.01 -13.68 -20.44
C ALA A 397 -18.85 -12.66 -21.58
N LEU A 398 -17.65 -12.54 -22.15
CA LEU A 398 -17.46 -11.70 -23.35
C LEU A 398 -18.38 -12.14 -24.49
N VAL A 399 -18.60 -13.45 -24.60
CA VAL A 399 -19.43 -14.05 -25.65
C VAL A 399 -20.92 -13.79 -25.44
N ASP A 400 -21.36 -13.23 -24.31
CA ASP A 400 -22.76 -12.82 -24.14
C ASP A 400 -22.98 -11.36 -24.54
N ASN A 401 -21.89 -10.56 -24.66
CA ASN A 401 -21.98 -9.16 -25.03
C ASN A 401 -21.93 -8.98 -26.56
N ASP A 402 -22.95 -8.34 -27.12
CA ASP A 402 -23.08 -8.13 -28.56
C ASP A 402 -21.97 -7.22 -29.13
N THR A 403 -21.42 -6.28 -28.35
CA THR A 403 -20.30 -5.45 -28.83
C THR A 403 -19.03 -6.29 -29.01
N ALA A 404 -18.70 -7.13 -28.03
CA ALA A 404 -17.54 -8.01 -28.09
C ALA A 404 -17.67 -9.07 -29.20
N LYS A 405 -18.88 -9.61 -29.43
CA LYS A 405 -19.16 -10.48 -30.57
C LYS A 405 -18.91 -9.79 -31.91
N ASN A 406 -19.46 -8.58 -32.08
CA ASN A 406 -19.31 -7.82 -33.31
C ASN A 406 -17.84 -7.46 -33.58
N GLU A 407 -17.10 -7.06 -32.54
CA GLU A 407 -15.66 -6.80 -32.65
C GLU A 407 -14.88 -8.06 -33.01
N LEU A 408 -15.14 -9.19 -32.34
CA LEU A 408 -14.50 -10.47 -32.68
C LEU A 408 -14.79 -10.88 -34.13
N GLN A 409 -16.05 -10.78 -34.57
CA GLN A 409 -16.44 -11.09 -35.94
C GLN A 409 -15.71 -10.20 -36.95
N LEU A 410 -15.60 -8.90 -36.67
CA LEU A 410 -14.88 -7.96 -37.51
C LEU A 410 -13.37 -8.28 -37.58
N LEU A 411 -12.75 -8.60 -36.45
CA LEU A 411 -11.32 -8.95 -36.35
C LEU A 411 -11.00 -10.23 -37.11
N VAL A 412 -11.85 -11.27 -36.94
CA VAL A 412 -11.72 -12.53 -37.66
C VAL A 412 -11.92 -12.32 -39.16
N HIS A 413 -12.96 -11.59 -39.55
CA HIS A 413 -13.20 -11.25 -40.95
C HIS A 413 -12.01 -10.52 -41.57
N LYS A 414 -11.41 -9.57 -40.85
CA LYS A 414 -10.21 -8.84 -41.28
C LYS A 414 -9.01 -9.77 -41.50
N CYS A 415 -8.81 -10.79 -40.65
CA CYS A 415 -7.76 -11.78 -40.84
C CYS A 415 -7.94 -12.56 -42.15
N PHE A 416 -9.15 -13.06 -42.42
CA PHE A 416 -9.47 -13.77 -43.65
C PHE A 416 -9.38 -12.87 -44.90
N TRP A 417 -9.88 -11.63 -44.80
CA TRP A 417 -9.75 -10.64 -45.87
C TRP A 417 -8.28 -10.36 -46.18
N ASN A 418 -7.44 -10.13 -45.18
CA ASN A 418 -6.02 -9.91 -45.38
C ASN A 418 -5.32 -11.12 -46.01
N PHE A 419 -5.72 -12.33 -45.64
CA PHE A 419 -5.19 -13.53 -46.29
C PHE A 419 -5.60 -13.65 -47.76
N SER A 420 -6.85 -13.31 -48.12
CA SER A 420 -7.25 -13.27 -49.53
C SER A 420 -6.44 -12.24 -50.32
N GLN A 421 -6.13 -11.09 -49.72
CA GLN A 421 -5.28 -10.06 -50.33
C GLN A 421 -3.83 -10.54 -50.48
N VAL A 422 -3.32 -11.32 -49.52
CA VAL A 422 -1.99 -11.93 -49.62
C VAL A 422 -1.94 -12.98 -50.73
N LEU A 423 -2.95 -13.84 -50.85
CA LEU A 423 -3.04 -14.81 -51.95
C LEU A 423 -3.08 -14.11 -53.31
N GLU A 424 -3.90 -13.07 -53.46
CA GLU A 424 -3.97 -12.26 -54.68
C GLU A 424 -2.62 -11.61 -55.01
N GLN A 425 -1.96 -11.00 -54.02
CA GLN A 425 -0.66 -10.36 -54.20
C GLN A 425 0.46 -11.37 -54.50
N VAL A 426 0.49 -12.53 -53.88
CA VAL A 426 1.49 -13.58 -54.16
C VAL A 426 1.27 -14.20 -55.54
N GLY A 427 0.01 -14.32 -55.97
CA GLY A 427 -0.34 -14.79 -57.31
C GLY A 427 -0.03 -13.79 -58.43
N LEU A 428 -0.25 -12.48 -58.19
CA LEU A 428 -0.12 -11.42 -59.20
C LEU A 428 1.23 -10.69 -59.19
N ASN A 429 1.94 -10.59 -58.05
CA ASN A 429 3.24 -9.91 -57.98
C ASN A 429 4.42 -10.74 -58.53
N ALA A 430 4.17 -11.82 -59.28
CA ALA A 430 5.22 -12.50 -60.04
C ALA A 430 5.85 -11.60 -61.14
N ASP A 431 5.24 -10.43 -61.42
CA ASP A 431 5.48 -9.63 -62.61
C ASP A 431 6.57 -8.54 -62.56
N THR A 432 7.30 -8.31 -61.46
CA THR A 432 8.31 -7.22 -61.48
C THR A 432 9.69 -7.60 -62.02
N ASN A 433 9.99 -8.89 -62.24
CA ASN A 433 11.31 -9.32 -62.74
C ASN A 433 11.30 -10.02 -64.11
N CYS A 434 10.15 -10.20 -64.77
CA CYS A 434 10.08 -10.87 -66.07
C CYS A 434 9.70 -9.90 -67.21
N SER A 435 10.61 -8.99 -67.54
CA SER A 435 10.62 -8.41 -68.89
C SER A 435 11.23 -9.42 -69.87
N SER A 436 10.47 -10.45 -70.24
CA SER A 436 10.83 -11.33 -71.36
C SER A 436 9.57 -11.93 -71.96
N THR A 437 8.95 -11.17 -72.84
CA THR A 437 7.91 -11.61 -73.78
C THR A 437 8.44 -12.82 -74.57
N THR A 438 8.13 -14.04 -74.13
CA THR A 438 8.43 -15.25 -74.91
C THR A 438 7.14 -15.66 -75.62
N ILE A 439 7.03 -15.21 -76.86
CA ILE A 439 6.01 -15.62 -77.82
C ILE A 439 6.08 -17.14 -77.95
N MET A 440 4.97 -17.84 -77.66
CA MET A 440 4.80 -19.26 -78.00
C MET A 440 4.92 -19.43 -79.52
N SER A 441 6.04 -19.96 -80.01
CA SER A 441 6.10 -20.53 -81.35
C SER A 441 5.92 -22.05 -81.26
N LEU A 442 4.78 -22.53 -81.76
CA LEU A 442 4.61 -23.94 -82.15
C LEU A 442 5.67 -24.29 -83.20
N GLY A 443 6.66 -25.08 -82.83
CA GLY A 443 7.67 -25.62 -83.75
C GLY A 443 8.42 -26.74 -83.08
N GLY A 444 8.14 -27.98 -83.49
CA GLY A 444 8.80 -29.17 -82.96
C GLY A 444 10.31 -29.12 -83.19
N SER A 445 11.08 -29.30 -82.13
CA SER A 445 12.47 -29.77 -82.18
C SER A 445 12.95 -30.26 -80.81
N SER A 446 13.90 -31.18 -80.90
CA SER A 446 14.26 -32.21 -79.94
C SER A 446 14.68 -31.76 -78.53
N VAL A 447 14.47 -32.68 -77.60
CA VAL A 447 14.93 -32.70 -76.21
C VAL A 447 16.45 -32.55 -76.15
N THR A 448 16.95 -31.46 -75.57
CA THR A 448 18.24 -31.45 -74.84
C THR A 448 18.27 -30.31 -73.81
N GLY A 449 18.30 -30.67 -72.52
CA GLY A 449 18.98 -29.88 -71.49
C GLY A 449 18.25 -28.67 -70.88
N PHE A 450 17.07 -28.88 -70.27
CA PHE A 450 16.58 -27.92 -69.28
C PHE A 450 17.46 -28.01 -68.03
N LYS A 451 18.35 -27.03 -67.84
CA LYS A 451 18.84 -26.70 -66.50
C LYS A 451 17.61 -26.31 -65.68
N LEU A 452 17.32 -27.07 -64.62
CA LEU A 452 16.32 -26.75 -63.62
C LEU A 452 16.64 -25.35 -63.04
N GLN A 453 15.97 -24.32 -63.54
CA GLN A 453 15.87 -23.06 -62.79
C GLN A 453 15.03 -23.39 -61.57
N ASN A 454 15.63 -23.30 -60.39
CA ASN A 454 15.01 -23.54 -59.08
C ASN A 454 13.95 -22.49 -58.69
N GLU A 455 13.44 -21.72 -59.65
CA GLU A 455 12.40 -20.71 -59.42
C GLU A 455 11.17 -21.11 -60.22
N LEU A 456 10.04 -21.31 -59.53
CA LEU A 456 8.76 -21.58 -60.19
C LEU A 456 8.45 -20.48 -61.21
N VAL A 457 8.02 -20.90 -62.39
CA VAL A 457 7.51 -20.01 -63.45
C VAL A 457 6.20 -19.37 -62.98
N TRP A 458 5.87 -18.17 -63.47
CA TRP A 458 4.70 -17.41 -63.00
C TRP A 458 3.38 -18.19 -63.19
N GLU A 459 3.22 -18.97 -64.27
CA GLU A 459 2.02 -19.81 -64.46
C GLU A 459 1.92 -20.89 -63.38
N GLN A 460 3.05 -21.45 -62.96
CA GLN A 460 3.11 -22.45 -61.89
C GLN A 460 2.80 -21.83 -60.53
N LYS A 461 3.31 -20.62 -60.28
CA LYS A 461 2.99 -19.84 -59.07
C LYS A 461 1.49 -19.52 -58.99
N LEU A 462 0.88 -19.11 -60.11
CA LEU A 462 -0.55 -18.83 -60.19
C LEU A 462 -1.39 -20.09 -59.94
N LEU A 463 -1.03 -21.22 -60.55
CA LEU A 463 -1.72 -22.51 -60.33
C LEU A 463 -1.63 -22.98 -58.88
N VAL A 464 -0.46 -22.83 -58.25
CA VAL A 464 -0.27 -23.14 -56.82
C VAL A 464 -1.09 -22.19 -55.94
N THR A 465 -1.19 -20.90 -56.26
CA THR A 465 -2.05 -19.96 -55.54
C THR A 465 -3.54 -20.32 -55.65
N ILE A 466 -4.01 -20.79 -56.81
CA ILE A 466 -5.37 -21.29 -56.99
C ILE A 466 -5.60 -22.56 -56.17
N SER A 467 -4.63 -23.50 -56.19
CA SER A 467 -4.66 -24.70 -55.35
C SER A 467 -4.68 -24.36 -53.86
N ASN A 468 -3.88 -23.38 -53.41
CA ASN A 468 -3.86 -22.85 -52.05
C ASN A 468 -5.21 -22.27 -51.64
N SER A 469 -5.86 -21.51 -52.52
CA SER A 469 -7.19 -20.93 -52.27
C SER A 469 -8.25 -22.01 -52.12
N HIS A 470 -8.21 -23.02 -53.00
CA HIS A 470 -9.11 -24.17 -52.96
C HIS A 470 -8.88 -25.03 -51.71
N TYR A 471 -7.62 -25.26 -51.33
CA TYR A 471 -7.24 -25.98 -50.12
C TYR A 471 -7.70 -25.25 -48.85
N THR A 472 -7.46 -23.94 -48.76
CA THR A 472 -7.91 -23.14 -47.61
C THR A 472 -9.42 -23.20 -47.45
N ARG A 473 -10.16 -23.07 -48.56
CA ARG A 473 -11.64 -23.08 -48.55
C ARG A 473 -12.25 -24.43 -48.17
N ASN A 474 -11.67 -25.53 -48.62
CA ASN A 474 -12.30 -26.85 -48.51
C ASN A 474 -11.71 -27.74 -47.41
N VAL A 475 -10.57 -27.37 -46.84
CA VAL A 475 -9.85 -28.19 -45.86
C VAL A 475 -9.59 -27.43 -44.55
N MET A 476 -9.39 -26.11 -44.58
CA MET A 476 -9.02 -25.33 -43.38
C MET A 476 -10.15 -24.49 -42.78
N LEU A 477 -11.01 -23.93 -43.64
CA LEU A 477 -12.30 -23.32 -43.28
C LEU A 477 -13.37 -24.40 -43.15
#